data_AF-Q68U56-F1
#
_entry.id   AF-Q68U56-F1
#
_cell.length_a   1.000
_cell.length_b   1.000
_cell.length_c   1.000
_cell.angle_alpha   90.00
_cell.angle_beta   90.00
_cell.angle_gamma   90.00
#
_symmetry.space_group_name_H-M   'P 1'
#
loop_
_entity.id
_entity.type
_entity.pdbx_description
1 polymer ?
#
loop_
_entity_poly.entity_id
_entity_poly.type
_entity_poly.pdbx_seq_one_letter_code
_entity_poly.pdbx_strand_id
1 'polypeptide(L)'
;PLRLIKEHRSQQEREQELLTIGRTKTADSPVSPIKMELLFEPDAEHSEPVHTVVFQGAAGIGKTILARKIMLDWASGTLYQDRFDYLFYIHCRELSLVTQRSLGDLIMSCCPDPNPPIHKIVRKPSRILFLMDGFDELQGAFDEHIGPLCTDWQKAERGDILLSSLIRKKLLPEASLLVTTRPVALEKLQHLLDHPRHVEILGFSEAKRKEYFFKYFSDEAQARAAFSLIQENEVLFTMCFIPLVCWIVCTGLKQQMESGKSLAQTSKTTTAVYIFFLSSLLQPRGGSQEHPLSAHLWGLCSLAADGIWNQKILFEESDLRNHGLQKADVSAFLRMNLFQKEVDCEKFYSFIHMTFQEFFAAMYYLLEEEKEGGTKNVPGSCLTLPSRDVTVLLENYGKFEKGYLIFVVRFLFGLVNQERTSYLEKKLSCKVSQQIRLELLKWIEVKAKTKKLQTQPSQLELFYCLYEMQEEDFVQSAMDYFPKIEINLSTRMDHVVSSF
;
A
#
# COMPACT_ATOMS: atom_id res chain seq x y z
N PRO A 1 3.28 16.52 10.62
CA PRO A 1 3.44 16.66 9.15
C PRO A 1 4.35 15.57 8.58
N LEU A 2 4.02 15.05 7.40
CA LEU A 2 4.89 14.16 6.62
C LEU A 2 6.15 14.92 6.16
N ARG A 3 7.28 14.24 5.95
CA ARG A 3 8.48 14.87 5.38
C ARG A 3 8.29 15.02 3.86
N LEU A 4 8.41 16.25 3.39
CA LEU A 4 8.31 16.62 1.97
C LEU A 4 9.67 17.11 1.49
N ILE A 5 10.13 16.63 0.35
CA ILE A 5 11.39 17.08 -0.26
C ILE A 5 11.16 17.52 -1.70
N LYS A 6 11.89 18.54 -2.15
CA LYS A 6 11.85 19.00 -3.54
C LYS A 6 12.83 18.16 -4.36
N GLU A 7 12.37 17.10 -5.01
CA GLU A 7 13.21 16.23 -5.84
C GLU A 7 12.46 15.67 -7.07
N HIS A 8 13.24 15.41 -8.13
CA HIS A 8 12.87 14.59 -9.27
C HIS A 8 13.90 13.46 -9.42
N ARG A 9 13.63 12.28 -8.82
CA ARG A 9 14.50 11.08 -8.98
C ARG A 9 14.03 10.21 -10.15
N SER A 10 14.97 9.53 -10.80
CA SER A 10 14.67 8.64 -11.93
C SER A 10 13.95 7.36 -11.48
N GLN A 11 13.24 6.69 -12.41
CA GLN A 11 12.53 5.44 -12.12
C GLN A 11 13.48 4.30 -11.68
N GLN A 12 14.68 4.22 -12.26
CA GLN A 12 15.66 3.16 -11.95
C GLN A 12 16.27 3.30 -10.54
N GLU A 13 16.56 4.52 -10.09
CA GLU A 13 17.03 4.78 -8.72
C GLU A 13 15.98 4.33 -7.67
N ARG A 14 14.70 4.39 -8.04
CA ARG A 14 13.54 4.08 -7.19
C ARG A 14 13.17 2.61 -7.15
N GLU A 15 13.22 1.90 -8.27
CA GLU A 15 13.02 0.45 -8.29
C GLU A 15 14.09 -0.26 -7.45
N GLN A 16 15.33 0.22 -7.49
CA GLN A 16 16.41 -0.26 -6.62
C GLN A 16 16.14 0.01 -5.13
N GLU A 17 15.60 1.18 -4.76
CA GLU A 17 15.25 1.54 -3.37
C GLU A 17 14.03 0.75 -2.85
N LEU A 18 13.05 0.47 -3.70
CA LEU A 18 11.89 -0.39 -3.41
C LEU A 18 12.25 -1.88 -3.29
N LEU A 19 13.25 -2.34 -4.04
CA LEU A 19 13.77 -3.72 -3.95
C LEU A 19 14.72 -3.93 -2.76
N THR A 20 15.25 -2.85 -2.16
CA THR A 20 16.19 -2.90 -1.02
C THR A 20 15.53 -2.60 0.34
N ILE A 21 14.22 -2.83 0.47
CA ILE A 21 13.53 -2.75 1.78
C ILE A 21 14.26 -3.66 2.78
N GLY A 22 14.99 -3.04 3.72
CA GLY A 22 15.68 -3.75 4.80
C GLY A 22 17.13 -3.35 5.04
N ARG A 23 17.80 -2.56 4.18
CA ARG A 23 19.14 -2.01 4.51
C ARG A 23 19.15 -0.50 4.47
N THR A 24 19.15 0.08 5.67
CA THR A 24 19.75 1.38 6.02
C THR A 24 20.04 2.31 4.84
N LYS A 25 19.15 3.27 4.63
CA LYS A 25 19.50 4.69 4.45
C LYS A 25 18.24 5.53 4.68
N THR A 26 18.00 5.86 5.95
CA THR A 26 17.77 7.27 6.28
C THR A 26 19.07 8.02 5.96
N ALA A 27 19.45 8.08 4.70
CA ALA A 27 20.38 9.11 4.28
C ALA A 27 19.59 10.39 4.47
N ASP A 28 20.08 11.25 5.34
CA ASP A 28 19.94 12.68 5.11
C ASP A 28 20.45 12.95 3.69
N SER A 29 19.56 12.80 2.71
CA SER A 29 19.73 13.46 1.43
C SER A 29 19.91 14.94 1.80
N PRO A 30 20.93 15.63 1.27
CA PRO A 30 21.18 17.05 1.56
C PRO A 30 20.04 17.96 1.08
N VAL A 31 18.96 17.40 0.54
CA VAL A 31 17.79 18.13 0.10
C VAL A 31 16.98 18.63 1.28
N SER A 32 16.86 19.97 1.33
CA SER A 32 16.11 20.69 2.35
C SER A 32 14.62 20.31 2.29
N PRO A 33 13.99 20.09 3.45
CA PRO A 33 12.55 19.82 3.49
C PRO A 33 11.78 21.05 3.02
N ILE A 34 10.77 20.84 2.17
CA ILE A 34 9.85 21.91 1.76
C ILE A 34 8.65 21.96 2.70
N LYS A 35 8.27 23.16 3.11
CA LYS A 35 7.06 23.38 3.91
C LYS A 35 5.83 23.48 3.01
N MET A 36 4.66 23.08 3.52
CA MET A 36 3.43 23.12 2.73
C MET A 36 3.09 24.54 2.29
N GLU A 37 3.36 25.55 3.10
CA GLU A 37 3.04 26.95 2.80
C GLU A 37 3.84 27.51 1.62
N LEU A 38 4.95 26.86 1.25
CA LEU A 38 5.91 27.33 0.25
C LEU A 38 5.79 26.60 -1.11
N LEU A 39 4.83 25.69 -1.27
CA LEU A 39 4.78 24.82 -2.46
C LEU A 39 4.58 25.58 -3.77
N PHE A 40 3.90 26.73 -3.73
CA PHE A 40 3.60 27.51 -4.91
C PHE A 40 4.42 28.81 -5.01
N GLU A 41 5.34 29.04 -4.06
CA GLU A 41 6.23 30.19 -4.11
C GLU A 41 7.21 30.07 -5.30
N PRO A 42 7.79 31.19 -5.79
CA PRO A 42 8.79 31.16 -6.84
C PRO A 42 10.03 30.35 -6.43
N ASP A 43 10.78 29.88 -7.42
CA ASP A 43 12.06 29.22 -7.22
C ASP A 43 13.24 30.15 -7.50
N ALA A 44 14.43 29.82 -7.01
CA ALA A 44 15.63 30.61 -7.28
C ALA A 44 15.94 30.74 -8.80
N GLU A 45 15.52 29.77 -9.60
CA GLU A 45 15.69 29.74 -11.06
C GLU A 45 14.56 30.45 -11.83
N HIS A 46 13.39 30.66 -11.22
CA HIS A 46 12.20 31.20 -11.87
C HIS A 46 11.53 32.24 -10.98
N SER A 47 11.52 33.51 -11.43
CA SER A 47 10.93 34.63 -10.69
C SER A 47 9.40 34.57 -10.62
N GLU A 48 8.76 33.76 -11.46
CA GLU A 48 7.32 33.58 -11.48
C GLU A 48 6.85 32.52 -10.46
N PRO A 49 5.68 32.70 -9.84
CA PRO A 49 5.11 31.71 -8.95
C PRO A 49 4.83 30.38 -9.66
N VAL A 50 5.03 29.28 -8.94
CA VAL A 50 4.72 27.95 -9.48
C VAL A 50 3.21 27.77 -9.60
N HIS A 51 2.73 27.36 -10.78
CA HIS A 51 1.31 27.08 -11.03
C HIS A 51 0.97 25.58 -11.02
N THR A 52 1.95 24.69 -10.99
CA THR A 52 1.71 23.24 -10.89
C THR A 52 2.67 22.57 -9.93
N VAL A 53 2.13 21.88 -8.94
CA VAL A 53 2.87 21.08 -7.96
C VAL A 53 2.49 19.62 -8.13
N VAL A 54 3.48 18.73 -8.16
CA VAL A 54 3.28 17.29 -8.29
C VAL A 54 3.75 16.60 -7.02
N PHE A 55 2.80 16.01 -6.29
CA PHE A 55 3.06 15.14 -5.14
C PHE A 55 3.25 13.70 -5.59
N GLN A 56 4.45 13.17 -5.33
CA GLN A 56 4.80 11.80 -5.66
C GLN A 56 5.19 11.00 -4.42
N GLY A 57 5.02 9.68 -4.49
CA GLY A 57 5.51 8.76 -3.48
C GLY A 57 4.85 7.39 -3.57
N ALA A 58 5.36 6.44 -2.78
CA ALA A 58 4.90 5.06 -2.77
C ALA A 58 3.41 4.91 -2.39
N ALA A 59 2.86 3.72 -2.61
CA ALA A 59 1.52 3.39 -2.14
C ALA A 59 1.44 3.51 -0.60
N GLY A 60 0.31 4.00 -0.07
CA GLY A 60 0.12 4.13 1.38
C GLY A 60 0.94 5.24 2.07
N ILE A 61 1.79 5.98 1.35
CA ILE A 61 2.67 7.00 1.93
C ILE A 61 1.94 8.25 2.45
N GLY A 62 0.67 8.42 2.10
CA GLY A 62 -0.19 9.51 2.60
C GLY A 62 -0.55 10.61 1.61
N LYS A 63 -0.32 10.43 0.29
CA LYS A 63 -0.66 11.41 -0.77
C LYS A 63 -2.09 11.96 -0.66
N THR A 64 -3.10 11.10 -0.71
CA THR A 64 -4.52 11.46 -0.59
C THR A 64 -4.86 12.15 0.73
N ILE A 65 -4.31 11.65 1.85
CA ILE A 65 -4.54 12.26 3.16
C ILE A 65 -3.93 13.67 3.20
N LEU A 66 -2.77 13.88 2.58
CA LEU A 66 -2.14 15.19 2.51
C LEU A 66 -2.95 16.16 1.64
N ALA A 67 -3.47 15.73 0.49
CA ALA A 67 -4.36 16.55 -0.33
C ALA A 67 -5.64 16.96 0.44
N ARG A 68 -6.26 16.01 1.16
CA ARG A 68 -7.40 16.31 2.03
C ARG A 68 -7.04 17.22 3.21
N LYS A 69 -5.84 17.10 3.75
CA LYS A 69 -5.34 17.99 4.81
C LYS A 69 -5.16 19.41 4.30
N ILE A 70 -4.66 19.61 3.08
CA ILE A 70 -4.58 20.93 2.43
C ILE A 70 -5.99 21.54 2.30
N MET A 71 -6.98 20.77 1.84
CA MET A 71 -8.38 21.21 1.79
C MET A 71 -8.89 21.67 3.17
N LEU A 72 -8.64 20.86 4.20
CA LEU A 72 -9.07 21.17 5.58
C LEU A 72 -8.38 22.42 6.15
N ASP A 73 -7.08 22.57 5.90
CA ASP A 73 -6.28 23.68 6.41
C ASP A 73 -6.65 24.99 5.72
N TRP A 74 -6.92 24.94 4.42
CA TRP A 74 -7.49 26.08 3.71
C TRP A 74 -8.91 26.39 4.19
N ALA A 75 -9.79 25.40 4.33
CA ALA A 75 -11.15 25.64 4.81
C ALA A 75 -11.20 26.19 6.25
N SER A 76 -10.18 25.91 7.07
CA SER A 76 -10.04 26.43 8.43
C SER A 76 -9.31 27.77 8.52
N GLY A 77 -8.90 28.36 7.39
CA GLY A 77 -8.23 29.67 7.37
C GLY A 77 -6.74 29.64 7.69
N THR A 78 -6.11 28.45 7.75
CA THR A 78 -4.72 28.29 8.21
C THR A 78 -3.69 28.12 7.08
N LEU A 79 -4.16 27.92 5.85
CA LEU A 79 -3.31 27.72 4.68
C LEU A 79 -3.88 28.46 3.46
N TYR A 80 -3.02 29.15 2.72
CA TYR A 80 -3.29 29.79 1.41
C TYR A 80 -4.47 30.78 1.30
N GLN A 81 -4.95 31.37 2.39
CA GLN A 81 -6.08 32.32 2.36
C GLN A 81 -5.81 33.53 1.46
N ASP A 82 -4.57 34.00 1.47
CA ASP A 82 -4.15 35.20 0.76
C ASP A 82 -4.07 34.96 -0.77
N ARG A 83 -4.00 33.67 -1.17
CA ARG A 83 -3.67 33.24 -2.53
C ARG A 83 -4.86 32.65 -3.27
N PHE A 84 -5.65 31.79 -2.64
CA PHE A 84 -6.75 31.08 -3.30
C PHE A 84 -8.09 31.40 -2.66
N ASP A 85 -9.04 31.79 -3.51
CA ASP A 85 -10.43 32.03 -3.14
C ASP A 85 -11.26 30.74 -3.23
N TYR A 86 -10.82 29.77 -4.07
CA TYR A 86 -11.53 28.51 -4.31
C TYR A 86 -10.56 27.33 -4.45
N LEU A 87 -10.84 26.25 -3.71
CA LEU A 87 -10.19 24.96 -3.88
C LEU A 87 -11.21 23.91 -4.34
N PHE A 88 -10.85 23.17 -5.39
CA PHE A 88 -11.66 22.06 -5.90
C PHE A 88 -10.89 20.76 -5.78
N TYR A 89 -11.44 19.83 -5.01
CA TYR A 89 -10.88 18.49 -4.89
C TYR A 89 -11.48 17.58 -5.96
N ILE A 90 -10.62 17.02 -6.79
CA ILE A 90 -10.95 16.13 -7.89
C ILE A 90 -10.34 14.77 -7.56
N HIS A 91 -11.19 13.81 -7.20
CA HIS A 91 -10.76 12.42 -7.06
C HIS A 91 -10.69 11.80 -8.46
N CYS A 92 -9.49 11.63 -9.01
CA CYS A 92 -9.29 11.21 -10.41
C CYS A 92 -10.03 9.91 -10.75
N ARG A 93 -10.01 8.93 -9.84
CA ARG A 93 -10.77 7.68 -10.00
C ARG A 93 -12.29 7.84 -10.11
N GLU A 94 -12.89 8.86 -9.50
CA GLU A 94 -14.35 9.05 -9.55
C GLU A 94 -14.80 9.74 -10.84
N LEU A 95 -13.85 10.22 -11.65
CA LEU A 95 -14.16 10.87 -12.91
C LEU A 95 -14.37 9.84 -14.02
N SER A 96 -15.56 9.88 -14.62
CA SER A 96 -15.78 9.23 -15.91
C SER A 96 -15.09 10.03 -17.02
N LEU A 97 -14.19 9.38 -17.74
CA LEU A 97 -13.48 9.87 -18.92
C LEU A 97 -14.34 9.80 -20.20
N VAL A 98 -15.32 8.90 -20.27
CA VAL A 98 -16.23 8.73 -21.42
C VAL A 98 -17.43 9.68 -21.33
N THR A 99 -17.89 10.02 -20.14
CA THR A 99 -19.03 10.95 -19.97
C THR A 99 -18.59 12.36 -20.33
N GLN A 100 -19.28 12.97 -21.30
CA GLN A 100 -19.02 14.36 -21.66
C GLN A 100 -19.55 15.29 -20.58
N ARG A 101 -18.71 16.22 -20.15
CA ARG A 101 -19.07 17.27 -19.20
C ARG A 101 -18.17 18.49 -19.38
N SER A 102 -18.67 19.66 -19.01
CA SER A 102 -17.89 20.89 -19.04
C SER A 102 -17.04 21.04 -17.78
N LEU A 103 -16.13 22.01 -17.76
CA LEU A 103 -15.43 22.37 -16.53
C LEU A 103 -16.39 22.95 -15.49
N GLY A 104 -17.42 23.68 -15.95
CA GLY A 104 -18.47 24.20 -15.09
C GLY A 104 -19.20 23.09 -14.33
N ASP A 105 -19.54 22.00 -15.03
CA ASP A 105 -20.19 20.83 -14.41
C ASP A 105 -19.28 20.14 -13.40
N LEU A 106 -17.98 20.02 -13.72
CA LEU A 106 -16.98 19.47 -12.81
C LEU A 106 -16.89 20.32 -11.53
N ILE A 107 -16.75 21.64 -11.66
CA ILE A 107 -16.73 22.57 -10.52
C ILE A 107 -18.01 22.46 -9.71
N MET A 108 -19.17 22.39 -10.38
CA MET A 108 -20.47 22.23 -9.71
C MET A 108 -20.53 20.95 -8.89
N SER A 109 -20.04 19.83 -9.44
CA SER A 109 -20.03 18.53 -8.75
C SER A 109 -19.14 18.51 -7.49
N CYS A 110 -18.17 19.42 -7.38
CA CYS A 110 -17.33 19.58 -6.19
C CYS A 110 -17.95 20.49 -5.12
N CYS A 111 -19.01 21.24 -5.45
CA CYS A 111 -19.63 22.22 -4.57
C CYS A 111 -20.81 21.62 -3.79
N PRO A 112 -20.96 21.97 -2.50
CA PRO A 112 -22.16 21.61 -1.75
C PRO A 112 -23.38 22.44 -2.16
N ASP A 113 -23.17 23.65 -2.68
CA ASP A 113 -24.23 24.52 -3.21
C ASP A 113 -24.70 23.98 -4.57
N PRO A 114 -26.02 23.78 -4.79
CA PRO A 114 -26.55 23.33 -6.08
C PRO A 114 -26.40 24.36 -7.21
N ASN A 115 -26.20 25.65 -6.91
CA ASN A 115 -26.07 26.71 -7.92
C ASN A 115 -24.87 27.63 -7.65
N PRO A 116 -23.63 27.10 -7.68
CA PRO A 116 -22.45 27.90 -7.43
C PRO A 116 -22.28 28.97 -8.53
N PRO A 117 -21.73 30.15 -8.21
CA PRO A 117 -21.57 31.24 -9.18
C PRO A 117 -20.36 30.98 -10.11
N ILE A 118 -20.39 29.90 -10.90
CA ILE A 118 -19.28 29.40 -11.72
C ILE A 118 -18.67 30.50 -12.59
N HIS A 119 -19.51 31.33 -13.21
CA HIS A 119 -19.04 32.45 -14.04
C HIS A 119 -18.16 33.45 -13.26
N LYS A 120 -18.43 33.67 -11.97
CA LYS A 120 -17.59 34.54 -11.12
C LYS A 120 -16.29 33.83 -10.73
N ILE A 121 -16.36 32.53 -10.47
CA ILE A 121 -15.20 31.70 -10.11
C ILE A 121 -14.18 31.71 -11.25
N VAL A 122 -14.60 31.28 -12.45
CA VAL A 122 -13.70 31.14 -13.62
C VAL A 122 -13.17 32.47 -14.16
N ARG A 123 -13.73 33.62 -13.75
CA ARG A 123 -13.22 34.97 -14.10
C ARG A 123 -11.91 35.32 -13.40
N LYS A 124 -11.55 34.64 -12.31
CA LYS A 124 -10.29 34.83 -11.58
C LYS A 124 -9.52 33.51 -11.50
N PRO A 125 -9.05 32.95 -12.62
CA PRO A 125 -8.42 31.64 -12.66
C PRO A 125 -7.21 31.56 -11.73
N SER A 126 -6.39 32.62 -11.62
CA SER A 126 -5.25 32.71 -10.70
C SER A 126 -5.58 32.56 -9.21
N ARG A 127 -6.86 32.67 -8.81
CA ARG A 127 -7.34 32.46 -7.44
C ARG A 127 -7.92 31.06 -7.20
N ILE A 128 -7.78 30.14 -8.17
CA ILE A 128 -8.31 28.78 -8.10
C ILE A 128 -7.17 27.79 -7.94
N LEU A 129 -7.34 26.81 -7.04
CA LEU A 129 -6.50 25.63 -6.94
C LEU A 129 -7.33 24.36 -7.18
N PHE A 130 -6.96 23.56 -8.18
CA PHE A 130 -7.48 22.20 -8.34
C PHE A 130 -6.53 21.19 -7.71
N LEU A 131 -7.04 20.38 -6.79
CA LEU A 131 -6.33 19.24 -6.21
C LEU A 131 -6.77 17.98 -6.94
N MET A 132 -5.93 17.48 -7.84
CA MET A 132 -6.16 16.26 -8.62
C MET A 132 -5.50 15.09 -7.91
N ASP A 133 -6.32 14.26 -7.25
CA ASP A 133 -5.83 13.15 -6.43
C ASP A 133 -5.89 11.82 -7.19
N GLY A 134 -4.73 11.21 -7.44
CA GLY A 134 -4.59 9.89 -8.05
C GLY A 134 -4.44 9.92 -9.57
N PHE A 135 -3.51 10.71 -10.13
CA PHE A 135 -3.24 10.69 -11.58
C PHE A 135 -2.85 9.28 -12.09
N ASP A 136 -2.16 8.48 -11.27
CA ASP A 136 -1.80 7.10 -11.58
C ASP A 136 -3.02 6.18 -11.81
N GLU A 137 -4.22 6.62 -11.47
CA GLU A 137 -5.48 5.90 -11.65
C GLU A 137 -6.16 6.25 -13.00
N LEU A 138 -5.65 7.23 -13.75
CA LEU A 138 -6.20 7.69 -15.05
C LEU A 138 -5.57 6.98 -16.26
N GLN A 139 -5.12 5.73 -16.12
CA GLN A 139 -4.34 5.07 -17.17
C GLN A 139 -5.19 4.80 -18.43
N GLY A 140 -4.63 5.06 -19.61
CA GLY A 140 -5.30 4.99 -20.91
C GLY A 140 -5.76 6.35 -21.47
N ALA A 141 -6.05 7.35 -20.62
CA ALA A 141 -6.55 8.66 -21.05
C ALA A 141 -5.50 9.55 -21.77
N PHE A 142 -4.22 9.20 -21.68
CA PHE A 142 -3.10 10.03 -22.14
C PHE A 142 -2.07 9.26 -22.97
N ASP A 143 -2.39 8.02 -23.38
CA ASP A 143 -1.45 7.12 -24.08
C ASP A 143 -1.50 7.27 -25.62
N GLU A 144 -2.54 7.90 -26.16
CA GLU A 144 -2.71 8.16 -27.60
C GLU A 144 -2.74 9.66 -27.93
N HIS A 145 -2.80 10.01 -29.22
CA HIS A 145 -3.01 11.39 -29.68
C HIS A 145 -4.34 11.92 -29.12
N ILE A 146 -4.27 12.54 -27.93
CA ILE A 146 -5.39 13.27 -27.33
C ILE A 146 -5.94 14.20 -28.39
N GLY A 147 -7.25 14.13 -28.63
CA GLY A 147 -7.96 15.01 -29.56
C GLY A 147 -7.73 16.50 -29.26
N PRO A 148 -8.28 17.42 -30.06
CA PRO A 148 -8.08 18.85 -29.87
C PRO A 148 -8.43 19.26 -28.43
N LEU A 149 -7.46 19.87 -27.75
CA LEU A 149 -7.62 20.32 -26.37
C LEU A 149 -8.71 21.39 -26.28
N CYS A 150 -9.41 21.40 -25.15
CA CYS A 150 -10.48 22.34 -24.86
C CYS A 150 -9.92 23.62 -24.23
N THR A 151 -10.45 24.77 -24.66
CA THR A 151 -10.14 26.08 -24.08
C THR A 151 -11.39 26.76 -23.49
N ASP A 152 -12.58 26.23 -23.77
CA ASP A 152 -13.86 26.77 -23.32
C ASP A 152 -14.40 25.98 -22.13
N TRP A 153 -14.54 26.64 -20.98
CA TRP A 153 -15.00 26.02 -19.74
C TRP A 153 -16.47 25.58 -19.78
N GLN A 154 -17.27 26.10 -20.72
CA GLN A 154 -18.69 25.73 -20.91
C GLN A 154 -18.86 24.55 -21.85
N LYS A 155 -17.87 24.27 -22.70
CA LYS A 155 -17.97 23.20 -23.68
C LYS A 155 -17.88 21.84 -22.98
N ALA A 156 -18.89 21.01 -23.19
CA ALA A 156 -18.88 19.63 -22.71
C ALA A 156 -17.88 18.81 -23.53
N GLU A 157 -16.96 18.15 -22.84
CA GLU A 157 -15.90 17.34 -23.44
C GLU A 157 -15.74 16.03 -22.68
N ARG A 158 -15.12 15.05 -23.33
CA ARG A 158 -14.71 13.81 -22.65
C ARG A 158 -13.75 14.16 -21.49
N GLY A 159 -13.82 13.38 -20.41
CA GLY A 159 -13.05 13.67 -19.20
C GLY A 159 -11.54 13.62 -19.40
N ASP A 160 -11.05 12.78 -20.31
CA ASP A 160 -9.63 12.73 -20.72
C ASP A 160 -9.18 14.04 -21.38
N ILE A 161 -9.96 14.59 -22.33
CA ILE A 161 -9.72 15.88 -22.98
C ILE A 161 -9.80 17.01 -21.95
N LEU A 162 -10.82 17.00 -21.08
CA LEU A 162 -11.03 18.03 -20.06
C LEU A 162 -9.83 18.11 -19.08
N LEU A 163 -9.43 16.96 -18.52
CA LEU A 163 -8.30 16.88 -17.61
C LEU A 163 -6.98 17.18 -18.31
N SER A 164 -6.76 16.67 -19.53
CA SER A 164 -5.59 17.02 -20.35
C SER A 164 -5.49 18.52 -20.57
N SER A 165 -6.62 19.17 -20.82
CA SER A 165 -6.68 20.61 -21.08
C SER A 165 -6.35 21.43 -19.84
N LEU A 166 -6.80 20.99 -18.65
CA LEU A 166 -6.40 21.60 -17.37
C LEU A 166 -4.90 21.38 -17.10
N ILE A 167 -4.43 20.13 -17.16
CA ILE A 167 -3.04 19.73 -16.87
C ILE A 167 -2.06 20.49 -17.78
N ARG A 168 -2.37 20.57 -19.09
CA ARG A 168 -1.57 21.29 -20.10
C ARG A 168 -1.83 22.81 -20.11
N LYS A 169 -2.57 23.35 -19.14
CA LYS A 169 -2.91 24.78 -19.00
C LYS A 169 -3.59 25.39 -20.23
N LYS A 170 -4.25 24.59 -21.08
CA LYS A 170 -5.09 25.11 -22.18
C LYS A 170 -6.43 25.61 -21.67
N LEU A 171 -6.93 24.99 -20.61
CA LEU A 171 -8.13 25.39 -19.91
C LEU A 171 -7.75 26.01 -18.57
N LEU A 172 -8.22 27.25 -18.32
CA LEU A 172 -7.86 28.07 -17.15
C LEU A 172 -6.32 28.15 -16.92
N PRO A 173 -5.55 28.73 -17.85
CA PRO A 173 -4.08 28.73 -17.81
C PRO A 173 -3.47 29.25 -16.50
N GLU A 174 -4.09 30.26 -15.87
CA GLU A 174 -3.57 30.84 -14.62
C GLU A 174 -3.91 30.04 -13.36
N ALA A 175 -4.85 29.08 -13.44
CA ALA A 175 -5.26 28.31 -12.26
C ALA A 175 -4.12 27.42 -11.76
N SER A 176 -4.02 27.26 -10.45
CA SER A 176 -3.02 26.38 -9.85
C SER A 176 -3.48 24.92 -9.83
N LEU A 177 -2.54 24.00 -9.98
CA LEU A 177 -2.77 22.56 -9.91
C LEU A 177 -1.89 21.94 -8.83
N LEU A 178 -2.46 21.05 -8.02
CA LEU A 178 -1.73 20.10 -7.21
C LEU A 178 -2.15 18.70 -7.62
N VAL A 179 -1.23 17.96 -8.22
CA VAL A 179 -1.49 16.60 -8.74
C VAL A 179 -0.80 15.59 -7.86
N THR A 180 -1.51 14.58 -7.37
CA THR A 180 -0.90 13.44 -6.69
C THR A 180 -0.73 12.27 -7.66
N THR A 181 0.41 11.58 -7.59
CA THR A 181 0.70 10.44 -8.47
C THR A 181 1.65 9.43 -7.83
N ARG A 182 1.69 8.20 -8.32
CA ARG A 182 2.79 7.27 -8.06
C ARG A 182 3.96 7.52 -9.01
N PRO A 183 5.19 7.21 -8.61
CA PRO A 183 6.37 7.35 -9.47
C PRO A 183 6.21 6.69 -10.85
N VAL A 184 5.53 5.54 -10.92
CA VAL A 184 5.31 4.79 -12.18
C VAL A 184 4.53 5.60 -13.23
N ALA A 185 3.61 6.47 -12.81
CA ALA A 185 2.84 7.31 -13.73
C ALA A 185 3.42 8.72 -13.89
N LEU A 186 4.57 9.00 -13.27
CA LEU A 186 5.18 10.33 -13.29
C LEU A 186 5.71 10.71 -14.67
N GLU A 187 6.35 9.78 -15.37
CA GLU A 187 6.92 10.03 -16.70
C GLU A 187 5.84 10.54 -17.66
N LYS A 188 4.71 9.82 -17.73
CA LYS A 188 3.54 10.24 -18.52
C LYS A 188 3.06 11.62 -18.12
N LEU A 189 2.90 11.89 -16.82
CA LEU A 189 2.47 13.19 -16.32
C LEU A 189 3.45 14.31 -16.70
N GLN A 190 4.76 14.05 -16.65
CA GLN A 190 5.80 15.04 -16.91
C GLN A 190 5.70 15.60 -18.33
N HIS A 191 5.42 14.76 -19.31
CA HIS A 191 5.26 15.17 -20.71
C HIS A 191 4.03 16.08 -20.94
N LEU A 192 3.10 16.13 -20.00
CA LEU A 192 1.89 16.96 -20.08
C LEU A 192 2.05 18.31 -19.38
N LEU A 193 3.08 18.47 -18.55
CA LEU A 193 3.22 19.60 -17.65
C LEU A 193 4.23 20.62 -18.17
N ASP A 194 3.90 21.89 -17.97
CA ASP A 194 4.82 23.00 -18.21
C ASP A 194 5.42 23.45 -16.87
N HIS A 195 6.74 23.35 -16.73
CA HIS A 195 7.54 23.72 -15.54
C HIS A 195 6.94 23.31 -14.17
N PRO A 196 6.68 22.02 -13.90
CA PRO A 196 6.11 21.59 -12.62
C PRO A 196 7.13 21.58 -11.48
N ARG A 197 6.67 21.87 -10.26
CA ARG A 197 7.45 21.59 -9.04
C ARG A 197 7.16 20.17 -8.56
N HIS A 198 8.19 19.33 -8.53
CA HIS A 198 8.08 17.99 -7.92
C HIS A 198 8.35 18.02 -6.43
N VAL A 199 7.47 17.35 -5.68
CA VAL A 199 7.61 17.15 -4.24
C VAL A 199 7.38 15.69 -3.91
N GLU A 200 8.40 15.06 -3.35
CA GLU A 200 8.35 13.67 -2.91
C GLU A 200 7.94 13.59 -1.43
N ILE A 201 6.96 12.74 -1.15
CA ILE A 201 6.48 12.45 0.20
C ILE A 201 7.23 11.24 0.72
N LEU A 202 8.05 11.43 1.76
CA LEU A 202 8.90 10.38 2.32
C LEU A 202 8.26 9.59 3.47
N GLY A 203 7.06 9.99 3.92
CA GLY A 203 6.36 9.35 5.05
C GLY A 203 6.74 9.93 6.41
N PHE A 204 6.74 9.07 7.44
CA PHE A 204 7.05 9.41 8.82
C PHE A 204 8.53 9.29 9.16
N SER A 205 9.10 10.38 9.68
CA SER A 205 10.34 10.30 10.47
C SER A 205 10.09 9.56 11.78
N GLU A 206 11.14 9.08 12.44
CA GLU A 206 11.05 8.42 13.74
C GLU A 206 10.27 9.25 14.77
N ALA A 207 10.56 10.55 14.89
CA ALA A 207 9.82 11.45 15.78
C ALA A 207 8.32 11.51 15.45
N LYS A 208 7.96 11.44 14.15
CA LYS A 208 6.56 11.43 13.70
C LYS A 208 5.88 10.08 13.87
N ARG A 209 6.62 8.97 13.82
CA ARG A 209 6.10 7.66 14.22
C ARG A 209 5.69 7.70 15.69
N LYS A 210 6.56 8.20 16.56
CA LYS A 210 6.24 8.38 17.98
C LYS A 210 5.00 9.26 18.18
N GLU A 211 4.97 10.45 17.57
CA GLU A 211 3.81 11.35 17.67
C GLU A 211 2.51 10.67 17.20
N TYR A 212 2.56 9.86 16.14
CA TYR A 212 1.41 9.12 15.64
C TYR A 212 0.87 8.12 16.66
N PHE A 213 1.73 7.32 17.30
CA PHE A 213 1.32 6.36 18.33
C PHE A 213 0.61 7.08 19.50
N PHE A 214 1.19 8.17 20.00
CA PHE A 214 0.59 8.95 21.09
C PHE A 214 -0.70 9.68 20.70
N LYS A 215 -0.96 9.89 19.41
CA LYS A 215 -2.24 10.42 18.92
C LYS A 215 -3.27 9.33 18.65
N TYR A 216 -2.84 8.14 18.29
CA TYR A 216 -3.71 7.02 17.95
C TYR A 216 -4.31 6.36 19.21
N PHE A 217 -3.46 6.11 20.21
CA PHE A 217 -3.90 5.53 21.49
C PHE A 217 -4.38 6.65 22.42
N SER A 218 -5.58 6.49 22.99
CA SER A 218 -6.15 7.46 23.93
C SER A 218 -5.48 7.42 25.31
N ASP A 219 -4.94 6.26 25.69
CA ASP A 219 -4.23 6.05 26.94
C ASP A 219 -2.70 6.16 26.72
N GLU A 220 -2.04 7.00 27.51
CA GLU A 220 -0.61 7.28 27.34
C GLU A 220 0.27 6.06 27.68
N ALA A 221 -0.14 5.23 28.64
CA ALA A 221 0.60 4.03 29.02
C ALA A 221 0.52 2.98 27.91
N GLN A 222 -0.65 2.80 27.30
CA GLN A 222 -0.83 1.98 26.10
C GLN A 222 0.00 2.50 24.92
N ALA A 223 -0.02 3.82 24.67
CA ALA A 223 0.79 4.42 23.61
C ALA A 223 2.30 4.14 23.80
N ARG A 224 2.79 4.32 25.04
CA ARG A 224 4.18 4.08 25.40
C ARG A 224 4.57 2.61 25.26
N ALA A 225 3.72 1.70 25.74
CA ALA A 225 3.94 0.26 25.62
C ALA A 225 3.95 -0.21 24.16
N ALA A 226 2.98 0.23 23.36
CA ALA A 226 2.91 -0.08 21.92
C ALA A 226 4.13 0.46 21.16
N PHE A 227 4.52 1.71 21.42
CA PHE A 227 5.67 2.31 20.76
C PHE A 227 6.98 1.60 21.14
N SER A 228 7.18 1.27 22.42
CA SER A 228 8.37 0.54 22.89
C SER A 228 8.49 -0.83 22.22
N LEU A 229 7.38 -1.59 22.16
CA LEU A 229 7.36 -2.90 21.50
C LEU A 229 7.76 -2.80 20.03
N ILE A 230 7.22 -1.82 19.31
CA ILE A 230 7.53 -1.66 17.88
C ILE A 230 8.95 -1.14 17.68
N GLN A 231 9.44 -0.26 18.54
CA GLN A 231 10.83 0.20 18.48
C GLN A 231 11.84 -0.93 18.70
N GLU A 232 11.49 -1.97 19.46
CA GLU A 232 12.31 -3.18 19.64
C GLU A 232 12.29 -4.10 18.41
N ASN A 233 11.23 -4.08 17.60
CA ASN A 233 11.14 -4.81 16.33
C ASN A 233 11.50 -3.88 15.16
N GLU A 234 12.78 -3.82 14.77
CA GLU A 234 13.23 -2.86 13.76
C GLU A 234 12.60 -3.08 12.37
N VAL A 235 12.14 -4.29 12.04
CA VAL A 235 11.41 -4.55 10.79
C VAL A 235 10.11 -3.76 10.78
N LEU A 236 9.27 -3.97 11.81
CA LEU A 236 8.01 -3.24 11.94
C LEU A 236 8.25 -1.75 12.14
N PHE A 237 9.23 -1.36 12.95
CA PHE A 237 9.57 0.04 13.16
C PHE A 237 9.97 0.75 11.87
N THR A 238 10.79 0.08 11.05
CA THR A 238 11.23 0.59 9.75
C THR A 238 10.02 0.70 8.84
N MET A 239 9.21 -0.36 8.67
CA MET A 239 8.02 -0.33 7.82
C MET A 239 7.01 0.76 8.23
N CYS A 240 6.94 1.12 9.51
CA CYS A 240 6.11 2.23 10.02
C CYS A 240 6.53 3.62 9.50
N PHE A 241 7.59 3.74 8.69
CA PHE A 241 7.82 4.94 7.88
C PHE A 241 6.65 5.20 6.92
N ILE A 242 6.00 4.14 6.43
CA ILE A 242 4.77 4.23 5.64
C ILE A 242 3.59 4.41 6.61
N PRO A 243 2.87 5.56 6.56
CA PRO A 243 1.77 5.83 7.48
C PRO A 243 0.68 4.78 7.49
N LEU A 244 0.38 4.17 6.34
CA LEU A 244 -0.58 3.08 6.25
C LEU A 244 -0.15 1.86 7.08
N VAL A 245 1.13 1.47 7.02
CA VAL A 245 1.64 0.35 7.84
C VAL A 245 1.64 0.73 9.32
N CYS A 246 2.01 1.97 9.66
CA CYS A 246 1.92 2.48 11.03
C CYS A 246 0.49 2.36 11.60
N TRP A 247 -0.52 2.69 10.79
CA TRP A 247 -1.94 2.52 11.15
C TRP A 247 -2.34 1.05 11.34
N ILE A 248 -1.90 0.15 10.46
CA ILE A 248 -2.13 -1.30 10.58
C ILE A 248 -1.55 -1.82 11.89
N VAL A 249 -0.29 -1.45 12.18
CA VAL A 249 0.41 -1.86 13.40
C VAL A 249 -0.33 -1.36 14.64
N CYS A 250 -0.65 -0.06 14.70
CA CYS A 250 -1.38 0.50 15.85
C CYS A 250 -2.73 -0.18 16.05
N THR A 251 -3.46 -0.45 14.98
CA THR A 251 -4.76 -1.14 15.02
C THR A 251 -4.63 -2.58 15.50
N GLY A 252 -3.64 -3.33 15.00
CA GLY A 252 -3.37 -4.70 15.44
C GLY A 252 -2.97 -4.77 16.93
N LEU A 253 -2.08 -3.88 17.38
CA LEU A 253 -1.67 -3.81 18.78
C LEU A 253 -2.82 -3.40 19.71
N LYS A 254 -3.63 -2.42 19.31
CA LYS A 254 -4.82 -2.01 20.06
C LYS A 254 -5.79 -3.17 20.23
N GLN A 255 -6.07 -3.88 19.14
CA GLN A 255 -6.96 -5.04 19.17
C GLN A 255 -6.47 -6.12 20.14
N GLN A 256 -5.17 -6.31 20.21
CA GLN A 256 -4.57 -7.27 21.13
C GLN A 256 -4.69 -6.84 22.60
N MET A 257 -4.39 -5.57 22.91
CA MET A 257 -4.55 -5.03 24.27
C MET A 257 -6.00 -5.18 24.75
N GLU A 258 -6.96 -4.88 23.88
CA GLU A 258 -8.39 -5.02 24.18
C GLU A 258 -8.82 -6.48 24.39
N SER A 259 -8.07 -7.45 23.83
CA SER A 259 -8.29 -8.88 24.08
C SER A 259 -7.70 -9.38 25.41
N GLY A 260 -7.10 -8.50 26.23
CA GLY A 260 -6.49 -8.84 27.51
C GLY A 260 -5.14 -9.56 27.41
N LYS A 261 -4.56 -9.68 26.21
CA LYS A 261 -3.26 -10.32 25.98
C LYS A 261 -2.11 -9.34 26.18
N SER A 262 -1.03 -9.79 26.82
CA SER A 262 0.18 -8.96 26.99
C SER A 262 0.87 -8.71 25.65
N LEU A 263 1.15 -7.43 25.37
CA LEU A 263 1.93 -6.95 24.22
C LEU A 263 3.25 -7.71 24.06
N ALA A 264 3.99 -7.84 25.15
CA ALA A 264 5.30 -8.47 25.20
C ALA A 264 5.26 -9.97 24.90
N GLN A 265 4.11 -10.63 25.08
CA GLN A 265 3.96 -12.08 24.86
C GLN A 265 3.48 -12.43 23.45
N THR A 266 2.79 -11.52 22.74
CA THR A 266 2.03 -11.91 21.55
C THR A 266 2.27 -11.10 20.28
N SER A 267 2.93 -9.94 20.31
CA SER A 267 3.21 -9.12 19.10
C SER A 267 4.70 -8.86 18.82
N LYS A 268 5.56 -9.82 19.17
CA LYS A 268 7.01 -9.71 18.88
C LYS A 268 7.35 -9.79 17.39
N THR A 269 6.43 -10.32 16.58
CA THR A 269 6.68 -10.66 15.17
C THR A 269 5.77 -9.91 14.22
N THR A 270 6.20 -9.79 12.97
CA THR A 270 5.44 -9.15 11.89
C THR A 270 4.13 -9.88 11.66
N THR A 271 4.18 -11.21 11.59
CA THR A 271 3.02 -12.06 11.33
C THR A 271 1.95 -11.91 12.40
N ALA A 272 2.35 -11.83 13.67
CA ALA A 272 1.40 -11.69 14.77
C ALA A 272 0.59 -10.39 14.65
N VAL A 273 1.24 -9.27 14.35
CA VAL A 273 0.56 -7.97 14.16
C VAL A 273 -0.46 -8.04 13.02
N TYR A 274 -0.12 -8.70 11.91
CA TYR A 274 -1.04 -8.86 10.78
C TYR A 274 -2.22 -9.77 11.11
N ILE A 275 -2.03 -10.85 11.88
CA ILE A 275 -3.12 -11.71 12.37
C ILE A 275 -4.09 -10.91 13.26
N PHE A 276 -3.58 -10.10 14.19
CA PHE A 276 -4.42 -9.29 15.06
C PHE A 276 -5.15 -8.18 14.28
N PHE A 277 -4.48 -7.55 13.32
CA PHE A 277 -5.12 -6.60 12.43
C PHE A 277 -6.23 -7.26 11.59
N LEU A 278 -5.97 -8.42 10.98
CA LEU A 278 -7.00 -9.20 10.27
C LEU A 278 -8.18 -9.50 11.19
N SER A 279 -7.92 -9.92 12.43
CA SER A 279 -8.97 -10.17 13.42
C SER A 279 -9.82 -8.93 13.69
N SER A 280 -9.22 -7.73 13.67
CA SER A 280 -9.96 -6.46 13.87
C SER A 280 -10.88 -6.11 12.69
N LEU A 281 -10.50 -6.48 11.47
CA LEU A 281 -11.34 -6.28 10.27
C LEU A 281 -12.54 -7.23 10.25
N LEU A 282 -12.42 -8.35 10.94
CA LEU A 282 -13.41 -9.44 10.97
C LEU A 282 -14.40 -9.37 12.13
N GLN A 283 -14.29 -8.37 13.00
CA GLN A 283 -15.24 -8.20 14.09
C GLN A 283 -16.63 -7.80 13.56
N PRO A 284 -17.71 -8.41 14.09
CA PRO A 284 -19.06 -8.02 13.71
C PRO A 284 -19.29 -6.54 14.04
N ARG A 285 -19.44 -5.70 13.01
CA ARG A 285 -19.86 -4.32 13.19
C ARG A 285 -21.37 -4.28 13.40
N GLY A 286 -21.80 -4.54 14.63
CA GLY A 286 -23.19 -4.38 15.07
C GLY A 286 -24.14 -5.45 14.53
N GLY A 287 -24.36 -6.52 15.32
CA GLY A 287 -25.60 -7.30 15.37
C GLY A 287 -26.09 -8.06 14.13
N SER A 288 -25.50 -7.90 12.95
CA SER A 288 -25.88 -8.65 11.75
C SER A 288 -25.12 -9.97 11.62
N GLN A 289 -25.86 -10.99 11.18
CA GLN A 289 -25.59 -12.42 11.22
C GLN A 289 -24.17 -12.87 10.84
N GLU A 290 -23.76 -13.98 11.49
CA GLU A 290 -22.61 -14.82 11.18
C GLU A 290 -22.65 -15.28 9.71
N HIS A 291 -22.05 -14.53 8.79
CA HIS A 291 -21.75 -15.05 7.46
C HIS A 291 -20.50 -15.95 7.57
N PRO A 292 -20.49 -17.16 6.96
CA PRO A 292 -19.30 -18.01 6.95
C PRO A 292 -18.18 -17.30 6.19
N LEU A 293 -17.25 -16.74 6.94
CA LEU A 293 -16.08 -16.00 6.47
C LEU A 293 -15.07 -16.89 5.73
N SER A 294 -15.18 -18.22 5.87
CA SER A 294 -14.23 -19.20 5.31
C SER A 294 -14.18 -19.16 3.77
N ALA A 295 -15.33 -19.12 3.10
CA ALA A 295 -15.40 -19.15 1.63
C ALA A 295 -14.79 -17.88 0.99
N HIS A 296 -15.03 -16.70 1.57
CA HIS A 296 -14.49 -15.43 1.07
C HIS A 296 -12.98 -15.30 1.37
N LEU A 297 -12.52 -15.85 2.50
CA LEU A 297 -11.11 -15.88 2.84
C LEU A 297 -10.33 -16.74 1.83
N TRP A 298 -10.85 -17.90 1.43
CA TRP A 298 -10.21 -18.74 0.43
C TRP A 298 -10.04 -18.01 -0.92
N GLY A 299 -11.10 -17.35 -1.40
CA GLY A 299 -11.04 -16.54 -2.61
C GLY A 299 -9.97 -15.44 -2.52
N LEU A 300 -9.89 -14.74 -1.39
CA LEU A 300 -8.87 -13.70 -1.15
C LEU A 300 -7.45 -14.25 -1.15
N CYS A 301 -7.23 -15.38 -0.46
CA CYS A 301 -5.92 -16.04 -0.41
C CYS A 301 -5.48 -16.51 -1.81
N SER A 302 -6.39 -17.12 -2.58
CA SER A 302 -6.08 -17.58 -3.93
C SER A 302 -5.82 -16.43 -4.90
N LEU A 303 -6.59 -15.33 -4.84
CA LEU A 303 -6.35 -14.12 -5.62
C LEU A 303 -4.98 -13.51 -5.28
N ALA A 304 -4.63 -13.48 -4.00
CA ALA A 304 -3.36 -12.96 -3.53
C ALA A 304 -2.19 -13.79 -4.06
N ALA A 305 -2.25 -15.12 -3.93
CA ALA A 305 -1.24 -16.02 -4.44
C ALA A 305 -1.07 -15.88 -5.95
N ASP A 306 -2.17 -15.86 -6.72
CA ASP A 306 -2.12 -15.64 -8.17
C ASP A 306 -1.43 -14.31 -8.51
N GLY A 307 -1.77 -13.26 -7.78
CA GLY A 307 -1.10 -11.96 -7.90
C GLY A 307 0.40 -12.01 -7.61
N ILE A 308 0.85 -12.74 -6.59
CA ILE A 308 2.29 -12.89 -6.28
C ILE A 308 3.03 -13.62 -7.41
N TRP A 309 2.47 -14.73 -7.91
CA TRP A 309 3.12 -15.53 -8.96
C TRP A 309 3.15 -14.83 -10.31
N ASN A 310 2.07 -14.13 -10.66
CA ASN A 310 1.95 -13.36 -11.90
C ASN A 310 2.48 -11.93 -11.77
N GLN A 311 3.04 -11.55 -10.62
CA GLN A 311 3.49 -10.19 -10.30
C GLN A 311 2.42 -9.11 -10.58
N LYS A 312 1.17 -9.48 -10.31
CA LYS A 312 -0.03 -8.67 -10.52
C LYS A 312 -0.50 -8.07 -9.20
N ILE A 313 -0.60 -6.74 -9.18
CA ILE A 313 -1.02 -5.94 -8.02
C ILE A 313 -2.45 -5.38 -8.21
N LEU A 314 -2.88 -5.27 -9.48
CA LEU A 314 -4.19 -4.79 -9.88
C LEU A 314 -5.00 -5.94 -10.48
N PHE A 315 -6.19 -6.18 -9.96
CA PHE A 315 -7.09 -7.27 -10.33
C PHE A 315 -8.36 -6.71 -10.93
N GLU A 316 -8.78 -7.21 -12.08
CA GLU A 316 -10.06 -6.88 -12.72
C GLU A 316 -11.23 -7.54 -11.99
N GLU A 317 -12.45 -7.08 -12.29
CA GLU A 317 -13.67 -7.75 -11.82
C GLU A 317 -13.78 -9.20 -12.31
N SER A 318 -13.23 -9.50 -13.49
CA SER A 318 -13.09 -10.87 -14.02
C SER A 318 -12.25 -11.73 -13.08
N ASP A 319 -11.08 -11.24 -12.64
CA ASP A 319 -10.20 -11.91 -11.68
C ASP A 319 -10.91 -12.18 -10.35
N LEU A 320 -11.67 -11.22 -9.82
CA LEU A 320 -12.42 -11.45 -8.57
C LEU A 320 -13.43 -12.59 -8.72
N ARG A 321 -14.23 -12.59 -9.80
CA ARG A 321 -15.22 -13.66 -10.07
C ARG A 321 -14.55 -15.02 -10.25
N ASN A 322 -13.40 -15.01 -10.92
CA ASN A 322 -12.52 -16.13 -11.16
C ASN A 322 -12.02 -16.80 -9.87
N HIS A 323 -11.85 -16.02 -8.81
CA HIS A 323 -11.50 -16.48 -7.46
C HIS A 323 -12.73 -16.60 -6.52
N GLY A 324 -13.95 -16.56 -7.05
CA GLY A 324 -15.19 -16.74 -6.28
C GLY A 324 -15.56 -15.55 -5.39
N LEU A 325 -15.03 -14.37 -5.64
CA LEU A 325 -15.23 -13.17 -4.84
C LEU A 325 -16.28 -12.25 -5.46
N GLN A 326 -17.26 -11.79 -4.66
CA GLN A 326 -18.14 -10.68 -5.04
C GLN A 326 -17.73 -9.39 -4.34
N LYS A 327 -18.21 -8.24 -4.86
CA LYS A 327 -17.76 -6.90 -4.42
C LYS A 327 -18.06 -6.61 -2.95
N ALA A 328 -19.21 -7.05 -2.45
CA ALA A 328 -19.60 -6.84 -1.07
C ALA A 328 -18.64 -7.55 -0.10
N ASP A 329 -18.20 -8.74 -0.47
CA ASP A 329 -17.44 -9.68 0.36
C ASP A 329 -16.01 -9.21 0.64
N VAL A 330 -15.44 -8.42 -0.28
CA VAL A 330 -14.02 -8.05 -0.27
C VAL A 330 -13.77 -6.58 0.07
N SER A 331 -14.82 -5.81 0.31
CA SER A 331 -14.75 -4.36 0.53
C SER A 331 -13.88 -3.96 1.75
N ALA A 332 -13.72 -4.86 2.71
CA ALA A 332 -12.84 -4.68 3.87
C ALA A 332 -11.35 -4.94 3.58
N PHE A 333 -11.02 -5.66 2.50
CA PHE A 333 -9.67 -6.16 2.21
C PHE A 333 -9.07 -5.60 0.92
N LEU A 334 -9.92 -5.22 -0.03
CA LEU A 334 -9.52 -4.71 -1.33
C LEU A 334 -9.96 -3.26 -1.49
N ARG A 335 -9.05 -2.44 -2.02
CA ARG A 335 -9.37 -1.13 -2.57
C ARG A 335 -9.72 -1.30 -4.04
N MET A 336 -10.94 -0.93 -4.42
CA MET A 336 -11.30 -0.75 -5.83
C MET A 336 -10.52 0.44 -6.41
N ASN A 337 -10.09 0.35 -7.67
CA ASN A 337 -9.48 1.41 -8.47
C ASN A 337 -10.27 1.44 -9.80
N LEU A 338 -10.59 2.62 -10.34
CA LEU A 338 -11.32 2.70 -11.60
C LEU A 338 -10.33 3.07 -12.71
N PHE A 339 -10.32 2.30 -13.80
CA PHE A 339 -9.52 2.55 -14.99
C PHE A 339 -10.47 2.62 -16.19
N GLN A 340 -10.11 3.39 -17.22
CA GLN A 340 -11.01 3.62 -18.35
C GLN A 340 -10.31 3.41 -19.67
N LYS A 341 -10.89 2.56 -20.52
CA LYS A 341 -10.55 2.42 -21.93
C LYS A 341 -11.56 3.20 -22.77
N GLU A 342 -11.25 3.42 -24.05
CA GLU A 342 -11.98 4.32 -24.95
C GLU A 342 -13.50 4.09 -25.07
N VAL A 343 -13.98 2.89 -24.71
CA VAL A 343 -15.41 2.51 -24.81
C VAL A 343 -15.98 1.95 -23.49
N ASP A 344 -15.14 1.48 -22.56
CA ASP A 344 -15.55 0.81 -21.32
C ASP A 344 -14.81 1.31 -20.06
N CYS A 345 -15.51 1.37 -18.92
CA CYS A 345 -14.91 1.59 -17.60
C CYS A 345 -14.57 0.24 -16.97
N GLU A 346 -13.28 -0.08 -16.88
CA GLU A 346 -12.78 -1.29 -16.24
C GLU A 346 -12.53 -1.04 -14.75
N LYS A 347 -13.18 -1.84 -13.90
CA LYS A 347 -13.00 -1.79 -12.45
C LYS A 347 -11.87 -2.73 -12.07
N PHE A 348 -10.82 -2.17 -11.49
CA PHE A 348 -9.72 -2.92 -10.90
C PHE A 348 -9.80 -2.88 -9.38
N TYR A 349 -9.06 -3.76 -8.72
CA TYR A 349 -9.00 -3.95 -7.29
C TYR A 349 -7.54 -4.18 -6.91
N SER A 350 -7.16 -3.77 -5.71
CA SER A 350 -5.82 -4.01 -5.15
C SER A 350 -5.94 -4.25 -3.66
N PHE A 351 -5.04 -5.03 -3.07
CA PHE A 351 -4.94 -5.09 -1.62
C PHE A 351 -4.61 -3.71 -1.05
N ILE A 352 -5.03 -3.46 0.19
CA ILE A 352 -4.81 -2.16 0.87
C ILE A 352 -3.31 -1.79 0.85
N HIS A 353 -2.42 -2.80 0.93
CA HIS A 353 -0.97 -2.69 0.75
C HIS A 353 -0.39 -4.02 0.21
N MET A 354 0.78 -3.98 -0.44
CA MET A 354 1.43 -5.19 -0.99
C MET A 354 1.68 -6.27 0.08
N THR A 355 2.03 -5.84 1.29
CA THR A 355 2.25 -6.76 2.41
C THR A 355 1.00 -7.52 2.84
N PHE A 356 -0.21 -7.02 2.54
CA PHE A 356 -1.43 -7.80 2.72
C PHE A 356 -1.59 -8.86 1.66
N GLN A 357 -1.24 -8.53 0.41
CA GLN A 357 -1.21 -9.52 -0.66
C GLN A 357 -0.21 -10.64 -0.32
N GLU A 358 0.98 -10.30 0.18
CA GLU A 358 1.98 -11.28 0.61
C GLU A 358 1.49 -12.13 1.79
N PHE A 359 0.83 -11.51 2.79
CA PHE A 359 0.23 -12.20 3.92
C PHE A 359 -0.87 -13.18 3.49
N PHE A 360 -1.81 -12.76 2.65
CA PHE A 360 -2.88 -13.62 2.13
C PHE A 360 -2.33 -14.70 1.18
N ALA A 361 -1.26 -14.43 0.43
CA ALA A 361 -0.57 -15.45 -0.36
C ALA A 361 0.09 -16.51 0.55
N ALA A 362 0.66 -16.13 1.69
CA ALA A 362 1.18 -17.10 2.65
C ALA A 362 0.05 -17.98 3.23
N MET A 363 -1.10 -17.38 3.51
CA MET A 363 -2.32 -18.10 3.95
C MET A 363 -2.83 -19.10 2.91
N TYR A 364 -2.72 -18.82 1.61
CA TYR A 364 -3.11 -19.75 0.53
C TYR A 364 -2.38 -21.10 0.62
N TYR A 365 -1.10 -21.06 1.01
CA TYR A 365 -0.32 -22.27 1.23
C TYR A 365 -0.73 -23.01 2.51
N LEU A 366 -1.18 -22.27 3.52
CA LEU A 366 -1.51 -22.76 4.85
C LEU A 366 -2.87 -23.46 4.97
N LEU A 367 -3.89 -22.86 4.37
CA LEU A 367 -5.30 -23.22 4.59
C LEU A 367 -5.66 -24.55 3.91
N GLU A 368 -6.23 -25.53 4.61
CA GLU A 368 -6.79 -26.71 3.93
C GLU A 368 -7.98 -26.29 3.06
N GLU A 369 -8.11 -26.91 1.88
CA GLU A 369 -9.29 -26.67 1.03
C GLU A 369 -10.51 -27.32 1.70
N GLU A 370 -11.56 -26.54 1.97
CA GLU A 370 -12.82 -27.10 2.45
C GLU A 370 -13.39 -28.02 1.36
N LYS A 371 -13.39 -29.33 1.61
CA LYS A 371 -13.90 -30.35 0.69
C LYS A 371 -15.44 -30.35 0.55
N GLU A 372 -16.15 -29.40 1.13
CA GLU A 372 -17.60 -29.32 1.03
C GLU A 372 -18.03 -28.40 -0.12
N GLY A 373 -18.43 -29.04 -1.22
CA GLY A 373 -19.21 -28.38 -2.28
C GLY A 373 -18.60 -28.39 -3.66
N GLY A 374 -17.50 -29.11 -3.87
CA GLY A 374 -16.89 -29.26 -5.19
C GLY A 374 -16.31 -27.96 -5.71
N THR A 375 -15.21 -28.09 -6.44
CA THR A 375 -14.95 -27.20 -7.54
C THR A 375 -16.20 -27.27 -8.43
N LYS A 376 -17.17 -26.38 -8.21
CA LYS A 376 -17.79 -25.71 -9.34
C LYS A 376 -16.61 -24.98 -9.98
N ASN A 377 -15.87 -25.71 -10.80
CA ASN A 377 -15.41 -25.16 -12.06
C ASN A 377 -16.64 -24.44 -12.58
N VAL A 378 -16.68 -23.12 -12.37
CA VAL A 378 -17.65 -22.27 -13.06
C VAL A 378 -17.50 -22.71 -14.51
N PRO A 379 -18.53 -23.27 -15.15
CA PRO A 379 -18.37 -23.80 -16.50
C PRO A 379 -17.86 -22.65 -17.39
N GLY A 380 -16.57 -22.68 -17.75
CA GLY A 380 -15.86 -21.60 -18.43
C GLY A 380 -14.66 -20.94 -17.72
N SER A 381 -14.27 -21.33 -16.49
CA SER A 381 -13.04 -20.82 -15.86
C SER A 381 -11.78 -21.47 -16.44
N CYS A 382 -10.98 -20.68 -17.18
CA CYS A 382 -9.70 -21.08 -17.80
C CYS A 382 -8.47 -20.87 -16.88
N LEU A 383 -8.66 -20.75 -15.57
CA LEU A 383 -7.57 -20.37 -14.67
C LEU A 383 -6.71 -21.56 -14.25
N THR A 384 -5.41 -21.45 -14.48
CA THR A 384 -4.41 -22.29 -13.83
C THR A 384 -3.99 -21.62 -12.52
N LEU A 385 -4.59 -22.03 -11.40
CA LEU A 385 -4.19 -21.54 -10.07
C LEU A 385 -2.72 -21.89 -9.77
N PRO A 386 -2.01 -21.06 -8.99
CA PRO A 386 -0.66 -21.38 -8.56
C PRO A 386 -0.61 -22.70 -7.78
N SER A 387 0.49 -23.43 -7.96
CA SER A 387 0.73 -24.67 -7.21
C SER A 387 0.64 -24.39 -5.72
N ARG A 388 -0.13 -25.24 -5.03
CA ARG A 388 -0.27 -25.25 -3.57
C ARG A 388 0.86 -25.97 -2.86
N ASP A 389 1.73 -26.62 -3.63
CA ASP A 389 2.91 -27.27 -3.10
C ASP A 389 3.89 -26.21 -2.57
N VAL A 390 4.06 -26.18 -1.26
CA VAL A 390 4.96 -25.24 -0.58
C VAL A 390 6.41 -25.46 -1.02
N THR A 391 6.78 -26.68 -1.42
CA THR A 391 8.13 -26.94 -1.93
C THR A 391 8.41 -26.14 -3.20
N VAL A 392 7.41 -25.94 -4.08
CA VAL A 392 7.54 -25.09 -5.27
C VAL A 392 7.78 -23.63 -4.89
N LEU A 393 7.08 -23.11 -3.88
CA LEU A 393 7.30 -21.77 -3.34
C LEU A 393 8.73 -21.62 -2.82
N LEU A 394 9.16 -22.54 -1.96
CA LEU A 394 10.46 -22.50 -1.30
C LEU A 394 11.64 -22.70 -2.27
N GLU A 395 11.47 -23.50 -3.31
CA GLU A 395 12.45 -23.65 -4.39
C GLU A 395 12.60 -22.37 -5.20
N ASN A 396 11.49 -21.73 -5.59
CA ASN A 396 11.53 -20.47 -6.34
C ASN A 396 12.15 -19.35 -5.50
N TYR A 397 11.82 -19.33 -4.21
CA TYR A 397 12.44 -18.44 -3.24
C TYR A 397 13.95 -18.64 -3.15
N GLY A 398 14.40 -19.90 -3.02
CA GLY A 398 15.83 -20.22 -2.88
C GLY A 398 16.67 -20.13 -4.16
N LYS A 399 16.07 -20.31 -5.34
CA LYS A 399 16.79 -20.32 -6.64
C LYS A 399 17.08 -18.92 -7.19
N PHE A 400 16.19 -17.97 -6.95
CA PHE A 400 16.20 -16.67 -7.63
C PHE A 400 16.28 -15.47 -6.69
N GLU A 401 16.34 -15.68 -5.36
CA GLU A 401 16.28 -14.63 -4.34
C GLU A 401 15.24 -13.55 -4.69
N LYS A 402 14.05 -13.99 -5.14
CA LYS A 402 13.04 -13.05 -5.60
C LYS A 402 12.55 -12.25 -4.40
N GLY A 403 12.89 -10.96 -4.36
CA GLY A 403 12.53 -10.06 -3.26
C GLY A 403 11.03 -10.09 -2.92
N TYR A 404 10.17 -10.28 -3.92
CA TYR A 404 8.72 -10.36 -3.74
C TYR A 404 8.21 -11.60 -3.00
N LEU A 405 9.04 -12.65 -2.82
CA LEU A 405 8.67 -13.86 -2.06
C LEU A 405 9.15 -13.81 -0.61
N ILE A 406 10.05 -12.88 -0.24
CA ILE A 406 10.64 -12.79 1.10
C ILE A 406 9.54 -12.72 2.17
N PHE A 407 8.62 -11.76 2.05
CA PHE A 407 7.55 -11.60 3.02
C PHE A 407 6.55 -12.75 3.00
N VAL A 408 6.29 -13.37 1.84
CA VAL A 408 5.41 -14.56 1.75
C VAL A 408 5.99 -15.71 2.57
N VAL A 409 7.29 -16.01 2.41
CA VAL A 409 7.95 -17.07 3.18
C VAL A 409 8.05 -16.69 4.66
N ARG A 410 8.38 -15.43 4.96
CA ARG A 410 8.46 -14.93 6.35
C ARG A 410 7.11 -15.05 7.07
N PHE A 411 6.02 -14.65 6.43
CA PHE A 411 4.66 -14.84 6.95
C PHE A 411 4.31 -16.32 7.09
N LEU A 412 4.71 -17.17 6.14
CA LEU A 412 4.45 -18.61 6.23
C LEU A 412 5.06 -19.22 7.50
N PHE A 413 6.33 -18.91 7.82
CA PHE A 413 6.97 -19.34 9.07
C PHE A 413 6.25 -18.83 10.31
N GLY A 414 5.82 -17.56 10.30
CA GLY A 414 5.03 -17.01 11.39
C GLY A 414 3.68 -17.72 11.54
N LEU A 415 3.00 -18.04 10.43
CA LEU A 415 1.65 -18.60 10.46
C LEU A 415 1.62 -20.03 11.00
N VAL A 416 2.63 -20.85 10.71
CA VAL A 416 2.69 -22.27 11.14
C VAL A 416 3.03 -22.49 12.63
N ASN A 417 3.24 -21.43 13.40
CA ASN A 417 3.34 -21.52 14.85
C ASN A 417 2.02 -22.03 15.44
N GLN A 418 2.12 -22.96 16.39
CA GLN A 418 0.99 -23.70 16.92
C GLN A 418 -0.03 -22.80 17.63
N GLU A 419 0.42 -21.83 18.43
CA GLU A 419 -0.46 -20.90 19.13
C GLU A 419 -1.20 -19.99 18.15
N ARG A 420 -0.49 -19.46 17.15
CA ARG A 420 -1.06 -18.56 16.13
C ARG A 420 -1.97 -19.30 15.17
N THR A 421 -1.59 -20.50 14.75
CA THR A 421 -2.45 -21.42 13.99
C THR A 421 -3.74 -21.69 14.78
N SER A 422 -3.64 -22.12 16.04
CA SER A 422 -4.82 -22.38 16.87
C SER A 422 -5.71 -21.14 17.04
N TYR A 423 -5.11 -19.97 17.19
CA TYR A 423 -5.84 -18.70 17.26
C TYR A 423 -6.56 -18.38 15.95
N LEU A 424 -5.88 -18.56 14.82
CA LEU A 424 -6.40 -18.30 13.48
C LEU A 424 -7.54 -19.26 13.12
N GLU A 425 -7.36 -20.56 13.36
CA GLU A 425 -8.40 -21.59 13.16
C GLU A 425 -9.66 -21.27 13.96
N LYS A 426 -9.52 -20.87 15.22
CA LYS A 426 -10.65 -20.46 16.08
C LYS A 426 -11.35 -19.18 15.60
N LYS A 427 -10.59 -18.23 15.03
CA LYS A 427 -11.14 -16.92 14.62
C LYS A 427 -11.73 -16.92 13.22
N LEU A 428 -11.16 -17.70 12.31
CA LEU A 428 -11.55 -17.74 10.90
C LEU A 428 -12.37 -18.97 10.55
N SER A 429 -12.57 -19.89 11.50
CA SER A 429 -13.23 -21.18 11.29
C SER A 429 -12.60 -21.96 10.13
N CYS A 430 -11.28 -21.90 10.00
CA CYS A 430 -10.52 -22.60 8.97
C CYS A 430 -9.68 -23.74 9.56
N LYS A 431 -9.17 -24.64 8.70
CA LYS A 431 -8.18 -25.66 9.06
C LYS A 431 -6.83 -25.33 8.44
N VAL A 432 -5.75 -25.59 9.18
CA VAL A 432 -4.39 -25.35 8.73
C VAL A 432 -3.63 -26.67 8.61
N SER A 433 -2.93 -26.85 7.49
CA SER A 433 -2.15 -28.06 7.25
C SER A 433 -0.90 -28.11 8.13
N GLN A 434 -0.81 -29.11 9.01
CA GLN A 434 0.39 -29.35 9.83
C GLN A 434 1.58 -29.89 9.02
N GLN A 435 1.33 -30.40 7.80
CA GLN A 435 2.36 -30.96 6.92
C GLN A 435 3.42 -29.92 6.52
N ILE A 436 3.01 -28.65 6.42
CA ILE A 436 3.86 -27.53 6.00
C ILE A 436 5.07 -27.38 6.94
N ARG A 437 4.87 -27.63 8.24
CA ARG A 437 5.96 -27.57 9.22
C ARG A 437 7.08 -28.55 8.89
N LEU A 438 6.74 -29.77 8.47
CA LEU A 438 7.72 -30.79 8.07
C LEU A 438 8.41 -30.41 6.76
N GLU A 439 7.67 -29.82 5.83
CA GLU A 439 8.22 -29.33 4.54
C GLU A 439 9.20 -28.18 4.74
N LEU A 440 8.92 -27.26 5.68
CA LEU A 440 9.85 -26.19 6.06
C LEU A 440 11.16 -26.78 6.63
N LEU A 441 11.10 -27.75 7.56
CA LEU A 441 12.29 -28.40 8.10
C LEU A 441 13.11 -29.09 7.01
N LYS A 442 12.45 -29.84 6.12
CA LYS A 442 13.11 -30.51 5.00
C LYS A 442 13.78 -29.51 4.05
N TRP A 443 13.14 -28.38 3.78
CA TRP A 443 13.74 -27.31 2.97
C TRP A 443 14.98 -26.71 3.63
N ILE A 444 14.93 -26.47 4.96
CA ILE A 444 16.08 -25.97 5.72
C ILE A 444 17.24 -26.98 5.68
N GLU A 445 16.97 -28.27 5.87
CA GLU A 445 17.97 -29.34 5.77
C GLU A 445 18.66 -29.35 4.39
N VAL A 446 17.89 -29.26 3.30
CA VAL A 446 18.42 -29.19 1.93
C VAL A 446 19.26 -27.92 1.73
N LYS A 447 18.80 -26.79 2.27
CA LYS A 447 19.53 -25.51 2.23
C LYS A 447 20.87 -25.61 2.96
N ALA A 448 20.91 -26.25 4.13
CA ALA A 448 22.13 -26.46 4.90
C ALA A 448 23.17 -27.33 4.18
N LYS A 449 22.72 -28.35 3.44
CA LYS A 449 23.59 -29.25 2.66
C LYS A 449 24.16 -28.61 1.39
N THR A 450 23.58 -27.50 0.91
CA THR A 450 23.93 -26.89 -0.37
C THR A 450 25.04 -25.84 -0.22
N LYS A 451 26.28 -26.19 -0.60
CA LYS A 451 27.47 -25.32 -0.48
C LYS A 451 27.39 -24.00 -1.28
N LYS A 452 26.57 -23.92 -2.34
CA LYS A 452 26.47 -22.74 -3.24
C LYS A 452 25.65 -21.57 -2.65
N LEU A 453 24.87 -21.79 -1.59
CA LEU A 453 24.05 -20.74 -0.95
C LEU A 453 24.70 -20.15 0.32
N GLN A 454 26.00 -20.36 0.50
CA GLN A 454 26.76 -19.75 1.61
C GLN A 454 27.11 -18.27 1.38
N THR A 455 26.60 -17.66 0.30
CA THR A 455 26.79 -16.25 -0.01
C THR A 455 25.67 -15.38 0.57
N GLN A 456 26.07 -14.34 1.32
CA GLN A 456 25.25 -13.22 1.79
C GLN A 456 24.54 -12.55 0.58
N PRO A 457 23.21 -12.26 0.60
CA PRO A 457 22.32 -11.98 1.74
C PRO A 457 21.34 -13.11 2.18
N SER A 458 21.36 -14.29 1.56
CA SER A 458 20.34 -15.36 1.72
C SER A 458 20.25 -16.05 3.10
N GLN A 459 21.26 -15.89 3.97
CA GLN A 459 21.35 -16.58 5.26
C GLN A 459 20.66 -15.82 6.39
N LEU A 460 20.87 -14.50 6.47
CA LEU A 460 20.27 -13.67 7.51
C LEU A 460 18.73 -13.71 7.43
N GLU A 461 18.18 -13.80 6.22
CA GLU A 461 16.73 -13.91 6.02
C GLU A 461 16.15 -15.20 6.61
N LEU A 462 16.92 -16.29 6.68
CA LEU A 462 16.46 -17.51 7.37
C LEU A 462 16.25 -17.25 8.87
N PHE A 463 17.11 -16.46 9.51
CA PHE A 463 16.95 -16.09 10.92
C PHE A 463 15.71 -15.23 11.12
N TYR A 464 15.40 -14.32 10.20
CA TYR A 464 14.13 -13.59 10.24
C TYR A 464 12.93 -14.53 10.15
N CYS A 465 12.95 -15.52 9.26
CA CYS A 465 11.90 -16.55 9.18
C CYS A 465 11.79 -17.38 10.48
N LEU A 466 12.91 -17.84 11.03
CA LEU A 466 12.94 -18.62 12.28
C LEU A 466 12.46 -17.79 13.47
N TYR A 467 12.85 -16.53 13.54
CA TYR A 467 12.34 -15.61 14.54
C TYR A 467 10.83 -15.43 14.40
N GLU A 468 10.27 -15.36 13.19
CA GLU A 468 8.82 -15.30 13.06
C GLU A 468 8.13 -16.54 13.67
N MET A 469 8.73 -17.73 13.63
CA MET A 469 8.18 -18.96 14.22
C MET A 469 7.94 -18.85 15.73
N GLN A 470 8.83 -18.22 16.50
CA GLN A 470 8.75 -18.10 17.97
C GLN A 470 8.56 -19.45 18.73
N GLU A 471 9.11 -20.55 18.21
CA GLU A 471 9.10 -21.86 18.88
C GLU A 471 10.52 -22.42 18.98
N GLU A 472 11.05 -22.50 20.20
CA GLU A 472 12.44 -22.91 20.46
C GLU A 472 12.74 -24.30 19.90
N ASP A 473 11.86 -25.28 20.11
CA ASP A 473 12.05 -26.66 19.63
C ASP A 473 12.20 -26.75 18.10
N PHE A 474 11.42 -25.94 17.36
CA PHE A 474 11.52 -25.88 15.90
C PHE A 474 12.85 -25.28 15.48
N VAL A 475 13.22 -24.15 16.09
CA VAL A 475 14.44 -23.44 15.76
C VAL A 475 15.66 -24.31 16.06
N GLN A 476 15.68 -25.00 17.20
CA GLN A 476 16.74 -25.94 17.52
C GLN A 476 16.87 -27.03 16.45
N SER A 477 15.75 -27.67 16.08
CA SER A 477 15.73 -28.70 15.04
C SER A 477 16.22 -28.18 13.67
N ALA A 478 15.86 -26.94 13.34
CA ALA A 478 16.30 -26.28 12.10
C ALA A 478 17.79 -25.93 12.12
N MET A 479 18.31 -25.49 13.27
CA MET A 479 19.70 -25.05 13.43
C MET A 479 20.69 -26.21 13.60
N ASP A 480 20.24 -27.38 14.05
CA ASP A 480 21.07 -28.60 14.11
C ASP A 480 21.65 -29.01 12.74
N TYR A 481 21.00 -28.61 11.64
CA TYR A 481 21.51 -28.83 10.29
C TYR A 481 22.69 -27.93 9.90
N PHE A 482 22.97 -26.86 10.66
CA PHE A 482 24.03 -25.89 10.39
C PHE A 482 25.13 -25.95 11.47
N PRO A 483 26.17 -26.80 11.29
CA PRO A 483 27.30 -26.85 12.23
C PRO A 483 28.06 -25.53 12.36
N LYS A 484 28.04 -24.71 11.30
CA LYS A 484 28.63 -23.38 11.26
C LYS A 484 27.86 -22.51 10.26
N ILE A 485 27.57 -21.27 10.64
CA ILE A 485 26.95 -20.27 9.77
C ILE A 485 27.66 -18.93 9.96
N GLU A 486 27.83 -18.17 8.87
CA GLU A 486 28.52 -16.88 8.90
C GLU A 486 27.54 -15.79 8.46
N ILE A 487 27.09 -14.99 9.41
CA ILE A 487 26.11 -13.92 9.20
C ILE A 487 26.71 -12.55 9.48
N ASN A 488 26.44 -11.59 8.59
CA ASN A 488 26.81 -10.21 8.80
C ASN A 488 25.66 -9.47 9.49
N LEU A 489 25.89 -9.11 10.75
CA LEU A 489 24.92 -8.37 11.56
C LEU A 489 25.20 -6.88 11.41
N SER A 490 24.18 -6.14 11.00
CA SER A 490 24.25 -4.70 10.73
C SER A 490 23.30 -3.88 11.59
N THR A 491 22.24 -4.51 12.09
CA THR A 491 21.16 -3.86 12.82
C THR A 491 20.93 -4.53 14.17
N ARG A 492 20.25 -3.86 15.12
CA ARG A 492 19.92 -4.47 16.42
C ARG A 492 19.02 -5.68 16.21
N MET A 493 18.12 -5.62 15.23
CA MET A 493 17.23 -6.72 14.91
C MET A 493 17.99 -7.90 14.34
N ASP A 494 19.04 -7.68 13.54
CA ASP A 494 19.92 -8.77 13.10
C ASP A 494 20.49 -9.50 14.32
N HIS A 495 20.91 -8.78 15.36
CA HIS A 495 21.34 -9.40 16.62
C HIS A 495 20.20 -10.14 17.33
N VAL A 496 19.00 -9.55 17.42
CA VAL A 496 17.84 -10.18 18.08
C VAL A 496 17.46 -11.49 17.41
N VAL A 497 17.24 -11.49 16.09
CA VAL A 497 16.83 -12.68 15.34
C VAL A 497 17.92 -13.75 15.30
N SER A 498 19.19 -13.35 15.42
CA SER A 498 20.32 -14.28 15.45
C SER A 498 20.61 -14.83 16.85
N SER A 499 20.12 -14.15 17.90
CA SER A 499 20.27 -14.57 19.30
C SER A 499 19.15 -15.49 19.78
N PHE A 500 17.99 -15.41 19.11
CA PHE A 500 16.87 -16.31 19.28
C PHE A 500 17.19 -17.65 18.63
#